data_AF-A0A126ZG22-F1
#
_entry.id   AF-A0A126ZG22-F1
#
_cell.length_a   1.000
_cell.length_b   1.000
_cell.length_c   1.000
_cell.angle_alpha   90.00
_cell.angle_beta   90.00
_cell.angle_gamma   90.00
#
_symmetry.space_group_name_H-M   'P 1'
#
loop_
_entity.id
_entity.type
_entity.pdbx_description
1 polymer ?
#
loop_
_entity_poly.entity_id
_entity_poly.type
_entity_poly.pdbx_seq_one_letter_code
_entity_poly.pdbx_strand_id
1 'polypeptide(L)'
;MKATRIHTGIAFCAMVFAAAASAQTVDAAQQRYANEIARCNSGNLAAPAREACVRGAGLALDRARGGPPVEVPRQTPDGRSTVIAPAGSPPPATDSDTRTSGDGRATIVLPAGRTP
;
A
#
# COMPACT_ATOMS: atom_id res chain seq x y z
N MET A 1 15.52 -75.29 -4.32
CA MET A 1 16.04 -74.18 -5.15
C MET A 1 14.96 -73.11 -5.28
N LYS A 2 15.10 -71.98 -4.58
CA LYS A 2 14.28 -70.78 -4.76
C LYS A 2 15.19 -69.59 -4.44
N ALA A 3 15.61 -68.89 -5.49
CA ALA A 3 16.47 -67.72 -5.40
C ALA A 3 15.60 -66.49 -5.18
N THR A 4 15.78 -65.81 -4.04
CA THR A 4 15.12 -64.52 -3.76
C THR A 4 16.13 -63.40 -3.99
N ARG A 5 15.78 -62.53 -4.93
CA ARG A 5 16.59 -61.43 -5.46
C ARG A 5 16.75 -60.32 -4.42
N ILE A 6 17.97 -59.80 -4.31
CA ILE A 6 18.35 -58.64 -3.51
C ILE A 6 17.86 -57.38 -4.23
N HIS A 7 16.95 -56.62 -3.62
CA HIS A 7 16.56 -55.29 -4.09
C HIS A 7 17.41 -54.24 -3.38
N THR A 8 18.39 -53.71 -4.12
CA THR A 8 19.14 -52.49 -3.85
C THR A 8 18.18 -51.30 -3.84
N GLY A 9 17.77 -50.87 -2.63
CA GLY A 9 17.00 -49.65 -2.42
C GLY A 9 17.87 -48.42 -2.62
N ILE A 10 17.64 -47.71 -3.72
CA ILE A 10 18.26 -46.44 -4.09
C ILE A 10 17.81 -45.38 -3.08
N ALA A 11 18.74 -45.00 -2.20
CA ALA A 11 18.64 -43.79 -1.39
C ALA A 11 19.11 -42.61 -2.24
N PHE A 12 18.19 -41.75 -2.66
CA PHE A 12 18.39 -40.30 -2.83
C PHE A 12 17.12 -39.70 -3.44
N CYS A 13 16.42 -38.83 -2.71
CA CYS A 13 15.72 -37.71 -3.32
C CYS A 13 15.41 -36.63 -2.28
N ALA A 14 16.33 -35.67 -2.22
CA ALA A 14 16.07 -34.23 -2.14
C ALA A 14 15.12 -33.72 -1.04
N MET A 15 15.68 -33.43 0.14
CA MET A 15 15.24 -32.28 0.92
C MET A 15 15.74 -31.01 0.22
N VAL A 16 14.90 -30.41 -0.62
CA VAL A 16 15.06 -29.03 -1.09
C VAL A 16 13.71 -28.34 -0.97
N PHE A 17 13.42 -27.78 0.21
CA PHE A 17 12.44 -26.70 0.36
C PHE A 17 13.21 -25.44 0.74
N ALA A 18 13.85 -24.83 -0.26
CA ALA A 18 14.51 -23.53 -0.13
C ALA A 18 13.54 -22.42 -0.59
N ALA A 19 13.16 -21.58 0.37
CA ALA A 19 12.83 -20.16 0.25
C ALA A 19 12.04 -19.69 -0.99
N ALA A 20 10.71 -19.75 -0.93
CA ALA A 20 9.81 -18.93 -1.75
C ALA A 20 9.03 -17.95 -0.85
N ALA A 21 9.74 -17.08 -0.12
CA ALA A 21 9.13 -16.15 0.84
C ALA A 21 8.77 -14.76 0.28
N SER A 22 9.01 -14.48 -1.00
CA SER A 22 8.84 -13.11 -1.55
C SER A 22 8.09 -13.10 -2.90
N ALA A 23 6.91 -13.72 -2.93
CA ALA A 23 5.90 -13.54 -3.98
C ALA A 23 4.49 -13.95 -3.50
N GLN A 24 4.42 -14.77 -2.44
CA GLN A 24 3.19 -15.28 -1.85
C GLN A 24 2.39 -14.24 -1.04
N THR A 25 2.82 -12.98 -0.97
CA THR A 25 2.33 -12.06 0.06
C THR A 25 1.04 -11.35 -0.32
N VAL A 26 0.92 -10.82 -1.55
CA VAL A 26 -0.25 -10.04 -1.98
C VAL A 26 -1.42 -10.95 -2.35
N ASP A 27 -1.19 -12.00 -3.14
CA ASP A 27 -2.26 -12.92 -3.55
C ASP A 27 -2.81 -13.75 -2.37
N ALA A 28 -1.97 -14.18 -1.44
CA ALA A 28 -2.46 -14.88 -0.24
C ALA A 28 -3.15 -13.91 0.74
N ALA A 29 -2.77 -12.63 0.80
CA ALA A 29 -3.50 -11.63 1.56
C ALA A 29 -4.88 -11.37 0.96
N GLN A 30 -4.98 -11.29 -0.37
CA GLN A 30 -6.24 -11.14 -1.08
C GLN A 30 -7.17 -12.34 -0.85
N GLN A 31 -6.64 -13.56 -0.90
CA GLN A 31 -7.42 -14.78 -0.63
C GLN A 31 -7.95 -14.84 0.81
N ARG A 32 -7.11 -14.47 1.79
CA ARG A 32 -7.53 -14.39 3.21
C ARG A 32 -8.63 -13.35 3.40
N TYR A 33 -8.50 -12.19 2.76
CA TYR A 33 -9.53 -11.16 2.78
C TYR A 33 -10.86 -11.68 2.20
N ALA A 34 -10.84 -12.35 1.04
CA ALA A 34 -12.05 -12.91 0.44
C ALA A 34 -12.77 -13.91 1.37
N ASN A 35 -12.02 -14.79 2.02
CA ASN A 35 -12.55 -15.74 3.01
C ASN A 35 -13.16 -15.02 4.22
N GLU A 36 -12.49 -14.00 4.75
CA GLU A 36 -12.99 -13.27 5.92
C GLU A 36 -14.25 -12.47 5.59
N ILE A 37 -14.34 -11.86 4.41
CA ILE A 37 -15.56 -11.18 3.94
C ILE A 37 -16.74 -12.16 3.82
N ALA A 38 -16.51 -13.37 3.29
CA ALA A 38 -17.54 -14.40 3.24
C ALA A 38 -18.03 -14.79 4.65
N ARG A 39 -17.10 -14.87 5.62
CA ARG A 39 -17.44 -15.13 7.02
C ARG A 39 -18.21 -13.97 7.65
N CYS A 40 -17.80 -12.72 7.44
CA CYS A 40 -18.50 -11.54 7.92
C CYS A 40 -19.94 -11.48 7.37
N ASN A 41 -20.12 -11.85 6.10
CA ASN A 41 -21.40 -11.83 5.39
C ASN A 41 -22.23 -13.12 5.52
N SER A 42 -21.86 -14.05 6.41
CA SER A 42 -22.55 -15.32 6.60
C SER A 42 -23.98 -15.23 7.17
N GLY A 43 -24.48 -14.02 7.47
CA GLY A 43 -25.81 -13.79 8.06
C GLY A 43 -25.88 -14.03 9.58
N ASN A 44 -24.81 -14.53 10.20
CA ASN A 44 -24.75 -14.84 11.63
C ASN A 44 -24.44 -13.63 12.53
N LEU A 45 -24.14 -12.47 11.95
CA LEU A 45 -23.78 -11.25 12.67
C LEU A 45 -24.86 -10.19 12.54
N ALA A 46 -25.21 -9.55 13.65
CA ALA A 46 -25.99 -8.32 13.65
C ALA A 46 -25.24 -7.21 12.89
N ALA A 47 -25.97 -6.27 12.29
CA ALA A 47 -25.39 -5.26 11.40
C ALA A 47 -24.16 -4.53 11.99
N PRO A 48 -24.15 -4.04 13.24
CA PRO A 48 -22.96 -3.38 13.79
C PRO A 48 -21.72 -4.30 13.88
N ALA A 49 -21.92 -5.57 14.24
CA ALA A 49 -20.85 -6.56 14.34
C ALA A 49 -20.29 -6.95 12.97
N ARG A 50 -21.17 -7.04 11.96
CA ARG A 50 -20.76 -7.26 10.56
C ARG A 50 -19.90 -6.12 10.05
N GLU A 51 -20.32 -4.87 10.24
CA GLU A 51 -19.54 -3.71 9.78
C GLU A 51 -18.17 -3.64 10.47
N ALA A 52 -18.09 -3.99 11.76
CA ALA A 52 -16.81 -4.09 12.46
C ALA A 52 -15.91 -5.20 11.89
N CYS A 53 -16.48 -6.37 11.56
CA CYS A 53 -15.79 -7.48 10.93
C CYS A 53 -15.20 -7.09 9.56
N VAL A 54 -16.03 -6.48 8.69
CA VAL A 54 -15.61 -6.03 7.35
C VAL A 54 -14.49 -4.99 7.44
N ARG A 55 -14.62 -3.99 8.34
CA ARG A 55 -13.55 -3.02 8.58
C ARG A 55 -12.25 -3.68 9.06
N GLY A 56 -12.35 -4.66 9.97
CA GLY A 56 -11.20 -5.41 10.46
C GLY A 56 -10.48 -6.20 9.36
N ALA A 57 -11.24 -6.86 8.49
CA ALA A 57 -10.72 -7.58 7.33
C ALA A 57 -10.01 -6.62 6.34
N GLY A 58 -10.59 -5.45 6.06
CA GLY A 58 -9.97 -4.42 5.24
C GLY A 58 -8.64 -3.92 5.82
N LEU A 59 -8.62 -3.57 7.11
CA LEU A 59 -7.39 -3.15 7.78
C LEU A 59 -6.30 -4.23 7.77
N ALA A 60 -6.66 -5.51 7.84
CA ALA A 60 -5.71 -6.61 7.73
C ALA A 60 -5.11 -6.69 6.31
N LEU A 61 -5.92 -6.52 5.27
CA LEU A 61 -5.46 -6.47 3.88
C LEU A 61 -4.55 -5.25 3.64
N ASP A 62 -4.93 -4.08 4.15
CA ASP A 62 -4.14 -2.85 4.00
C ASP A 62 -2.75 -3.00 4.63
N ARG A 63 -2.67 -3.56 5.84
CA ARG A 63 -1.38 -3.88 6.48
C ARG A 63 -0.55 -4.85 5.64
N ALA A 64 -1.17 -5.87 5.05
CA ALA A 64 -0.47 -6.83 4.20
C ALA A 64 0.06 -6.21 2.89
N ARG A 65 -0.53 -5.09 2.44
CA ARG A 65 -0.10 -4.33 1.25
C ARG A 65 0.93 -3.24 1.55
N GLY A 66 1.40 -3.14 2.79
CA GLY A 66 2.37 -2.11 3.22
C GLY A 66 1.77 -0.90 3.91
N GLY A 67 0.44 -0.88 4.11
CA GLY A 67 -0.27 0.19 4.81
C GLY A 67 -0.40 1.48 3.99
N PRO A 68 -1.08 2.50 4.54
CA PRO A 68 -1.10 3.83 3.94
C PRO A 68 0.32 4.40 3.86
N PRO A 69 0.64 5.21 2.83
CA PRO A 69 1.93 5.86 2.72
C PRO A 69 2.27 6.65 3.97
N VAL A 70 3.54 6.62 4.40
CA VAL A 70 4.01 7.46 5.50
C VAL A 70 3.94 8.91 5.06
N GLU A 71 3.14 9.70 5.79
CA GLU A 71 3.11 11.15 5.64
C GLU A 71 4.37 11.76 6.22
N VAL A 72 5.03 12.63 5.46
CA VAL A 72 6.21 13.35 5.87
C VAL A 72 5.97 14.86 5.72
N PRO A 73 6.32 15.66 6.75
CA PRO A 73 6.31 17.11 6.63
C PRO A 73 7.40 17.55 5.66
N ARG A 74 7.04 18.44 4.73
CA ARG A 74 8.00 19.15 3.88
C ARG A 74 7.74 20.63 3.91
N GLN A 75 8.83 21.38 4.02
CA GLN A 75 8.78 22.83 3.93
C GLN A 75 8.54 23.26 2.47
N THR A 76 7.76 24.31 2.28
CA THR A 76 7.63 24.96 0.96
C THR A 76 8.96 25.63 0.58
N PRO A 77 9.27 25.82 -0.72
CA PRO A 77 10.57 26.34 -1.14
C PRO A 77 10.89 27.75 -0.60
N ASP A 78 9.87 28.54 -0.33
CA ASP A 78 9.92 29.88 0.28
C ASP A 78 10.04 29.85 1.82
N GLY A 79 9.96 28.67 2.44
CA GLY A 79 10.16 28.48 3.88
C GLY A 79 8.96 28.84 4.76
N ARG A 80 7.86 29.35 4.19
CA ARG A 80 6.75 29.96 4.95
C ARG A 80 5.70 28.96 5.42
N SER A 81 5.60 27.80 4.78
CA SER A 81 4.59 26.79 5.08
C SER A 81 5.20 25.38 5.20
N THR A 82 4.51 24.52 5.94
CA THR A 82 4.80 23.08 5.98
C THR A 82 3.64 22.32 5.38
N VAL A 83 3.92 21.56 4.33
CA VAL A 83 2.95 20.69 3.65
C VAL A 83 3.18 19.25 4.11
N ILE A 84 2.11 18.59 4.54
CA ILE A 84 2.13 17.16 4.83
C ILE A 84 1.79 16.42 3.55
N ALA A 85 2.69 15.55 3.09
CA ALA A 85 2.48 14.75 1.88
C ALA A 85 3.12 13.35 2.03
N PRO A 86 2.65 12.35 1.28
CA PRO A 86 3.30 11.05 1.22
C PRO A 86 4.80 11.15 0.87
N ALA A 87 5.60 10.25 1.45
CA ALA A 87 7.00 10.10 1.06
C ALA A 87 7.12 9.85 -0.46
N GLY A 88 8.00 10.60 -1.13
CA GLY A 88 8.20 10.52 -2.58
C GLY A 88 7.21 11.33 -3.42
N SER A 89 6.25 12.06 -2.83
CA SER A 89 5.41 12.99 -3.60
C SER A 89 6.25 14.08 -4.29
N PRO A 90 5.79 14.66 -5.41
CA PRO A 90 6.42 15.84 -6.01
C PRO A 90 6.60 16.97 -5.00
N PRO A 91 7.67 17.79 -5.11
CA PRO A 91 7.88 18.92 -4.20
C PRO A 91 6.66 19.85 -4.21
N PRO A 92 6.29 20.45 -3.06
CA PRO A 92 5.21 21.42 -3.01
C PRO A 92 5.51 22.59 -3.94
N ALA A 93 4.48 23.11 -4.60
CA ALA A 93 4.62 24.24 -5.51
C ALA A 93 5.22 25.46 -4.77
N THR A 94 5.98 26.27 -5.49
CA THR A 94 6.43 27.58 -5.00
C THR A 94 5.25 28.48 -4.70
N ASP A 95 5.46 29.49 -3.85
CA ASP A 95 4.42 30.46 -3.48
C ASP A 95 3.81 31.16 -4.72
N SER A 96 2.62 31.72 -4.55
CA SER A 96 1.98 32.53 -5.59
C SER A 96 2.76 33.82 -5.82
N ASP A 97 3.17 34.09 -7.06
CA ASP A 97 3.81 35.35 -7.41
C ASP A 97 2.79 36.47 -7.55
N THR A 98 3.25 37.72 -7.49
CA THR A 98 2.40 38.89 -7.76
C THR A 98 3.00 39.74 -8.87
N ARG A 99 2.17 40.21 -9.80
CA ARG A 99 2.56 41.23 -10.78
C ARG A 99 1.62 42.42 -10.72
N THR A 100 2.15 43.59 -11.03
CA THR A 100 1.33 44.78 -11.22
C THR A 100 0.59 44.68 -12.56
N SER A 101 -0.69 45.08 -12.57
CA SER A 101 -1.49 45.24 -13.79
C SER A 101 -0.82 46.26 -14.73
N GLY A 102 -1.01 46.09 -16.05
CA GLY A 102 -0.36 46.96 -17.05
C GLY A 102 -0.75 48.44 -16.94
N ASP A 103 -1.90 48.72 -16.34
CA ASP A 103 -2.39 50.07 -16.04
C ASP A 103 -1.96 50.60 -14.64
N GLY A 104 -1.22 49.80 -13.87
CA GLY A 104 -0.74 50.15 -12.53
C GLY A 104 -1.79 50.15 -11.43
N ARG A 105 -3.05 49.79 -11.71
CA ARG A 105 -4.17 49.99 -10.76
C ARG A 105 -4.47 48.78 -9.87
N ALA A 106 -3.91 47.62 -10.19
CA ALA A 106 -4.19 46.39 -9.48
C ALA A 106 -2.93 45.54 -9.30
N THR A 107 -2.89 44.80 -8.19
CA THR A 107 -1.95 43.69 -7.99
C THR A 107 -2.65 42.40 -8.40
N ILE A 108 -2.07 41.71 -9.37
CA ILE A 108 -2.58 40.43 -9.88
C ILE A 108 -1.78 39.31 -9.21
N VAL A 109 -2.48 38.45 -8.48
CA VAL A 109 -1.90 37.22 -7.92
C VAL A 109 -1.83 36.17 -9.03
N LEU A 110 -0.62 35.67 -9.31
CA LEU A 110 -0.40 34.56 -10.22
C LEU A 110 -0.50 33.23 -9.45
N PRO A 111 -1.17 32.21 -10.02
CA PRO A 111 -1.11 30.86 -9.48
C PRO A 111 0.34 30.35 -9.46
N ALA A 112 0.69 29.63 -8.40
CA ALA A 112 1.96 28.94 -8.25
C ALA A 112 2.36 28.16 -9.53
N GLY A 113 3.60 28.32 -9.98
CA GLY A 113 4.17 27.59 -11.12
C GLY A 113 3.87 28.17 -12.51
N ARG A 114 3.21 29.32 -12.64
CA ARG A 114 3.22 30.10 -13.90
C ARG A 114 4.43 31.03 -13.93
N THR A 115 5.22 30.96 -14.99
CA THR A 115 6.19 32.00 -15.33
C THR A 115 5.46 33.27 -15.79
N PRO A 116 5.99 34.47 -15.47
CA PRO A 116 5.44 35.75 -15.91
C PRO A 116 5.40 35.92 -17.43
#